data_AF-A0A966SX42-F1
#
_entry.id   AF-A0A966SX42-F1
#
_cell.length_a   1.000
_cell.length_b   1.000
_cell.length_c   1.000
_cell.angle_alpha   90.00
_cell.angle_beta   90.00
_cell.angle_gamma   90.00
#
_symmetry.space_group_name_H-M   'P 1'
#
loop_
_entity.id
_entity.type
_entity.pdbx_description
1 polymer ?
#
loop_
_entity_poly.entity_id
_entity_poly.type
_entity_poly.pdbx_seq_one_letter_code
_entity_poly.pdbx_strand_id
1 'polypeptide(L)'
;AFIGGGENNTASGDRSSVVGGMNNVAEGESSLCAGKANTASGTNSVAIGKDSVASLPSQVAISSGKFKSPGDSQTCIYQLRVQTTSSSDILMGLDGVADSSNYLEVPPGTVWFFEVSASAYDVTSVAAATWKFRGGIKNDSEFAFVGTPSSESWKDSEWDSSADLTLEAGSESQPSGLCLVATGVEGKNIYWTATVTTTELKPKPPLTSDMFVDVTADAQITSLEVSIDGSSESLFPAFDTDIQDYCIHSFANGTDSYTLTINGNTTTGTIDVNKALHVMYGAQEYFIRVLPTDLLIPTLVTKTSGYVPGYYLCSLHEATGGSYFAAFNENLVPVWYTHDDRNSTFALLCTVPNKLVLHTGSLSTRYAVELGMNEMTATNYTMQNEETNSNPIWECHES
;
A
#
# COMPACT_ATOMS: atom_id res chain seq x y z
N ALA A 1 -3.20 -7.00 -28.88
CA ALA A 1 -4.15 -6.71 -27.79
C ALA A 1 -5.56 -7.18 -28.17
N PHE A 2 -6.30 -7.76 -27.23
CA PHE A 2 -7.70 -8.17 -27.38
C PHE A 2 -8.51 -7.77 -26.14
N ILE A 3 -9.74 -7.31 -26.32
CA ILE A 3 -10.71 -7.06 -25.25
C ILE A 3 -12.01 -7.78 -25.61
N GLY A 4 -12.40 -8.77 -24.81
CA GLY A 4 -13.60 -9.57 -25.10
C GLY A 4 -14.93 -8.85 -24.86
N GLY A 5 -14.94 -7.84 -23.99
CA GLY A 5 -16.11 -7.01 -23.69
C GLY A 5 -16.05 -6.36 -22.31
N GLY A 6 -17.15 -5.76 -21.86
CA GLY A 6 -17.25 -5.08 -20.56
C GLY A 6 -16.98 -3.57 -20.62
N GLU A 7 -16.57 -2.98 -19.50
CA GLU A 7 -16.48 -1.52 -19.32
C GLU A 7 -15.05 -1.08 -18.92
N ASN A 8 -14.53 -0.02 -19.57
CA ASN A 8 -13.28 0.65 -19.20
C ASN A 8 -12.05 -0.27 -19.07
N ASN A 9 -11.94 -1.29 -19.93
CA ASN A 9 -10.78 -2.16 -19.96
C ASN A 9 -9.68 -1.61 -20.88
N THR A 10 -8.43 -1.85 -20.52
CA THR A 10 -7.24 -1.49 -21.30
C THR A 10 -6.42 -2.75 -21.57
N ALA A 11 -6.13 -3.02 -22.84
CA ALA A 11 -5.16 -4.04 -23.26
C ALA A 11 -4.15 -3.34 -24.17
N SER A 12 -2.96 -3.04 -23.65
CA SER A 12 -1.93 -2.24 -24.33
C SER A 12 -0.64 -3.02 -24.56
N GLY A 13 -0.41 -4.12 -23.84
CA GLY A 13 0.76 -4.97 -24.07
C GLY A 13 0.70 -5.73 -25.40
N ASP A 14 1.86 -6.05 -25.97
CA ASP A 14 1.92 -6.89 -27.17
C ASP A 14 1.31 -8.26 -26.88
N ARG A 15 0.38 -8.73 -27.73
CA ARG A 15 -0.39 -9.98 -27.52
C ARG A 15 -1.16 -10.04 -26.18
N SER A 16 -1.33 -8.93 -25.47
CA SER A 16 -2.15 -8.86 -24.24
C SER A 16 -3.63 -9.16 -24.52
N SER A 17 -4.34 -9.65 -23.49
CA SER A 17 -5.78 -9.93 -23.56
C SER A 17 -6.51 -9.56 -22.28
N VAL A 18 -7.60 -8.81 -22.39
CA VAL A 18 -8.62 -8.71 -21.35
C VAL A 18 -9.81 -9.56 -21.76
N VAL A 19 -10.11 -10.60 -20.99
CA VAL A 19 -11.22 -11.53 -21.31
C VAL A 19 -12.57 -10.82 -21.19
N GLY A 20 -12.72 -9.97 -20.18
CA GLY A 20 -13.91 -9.15 -19.94
C GLY A 20 -13.97 -8.61 -18.51
N GLY A 21 -15.02 -7.86 -18.20
CA GLY A 21 -15.26 -7.28 -16.87
C GLY A 21 -15.11 -5.76 -16.84
N MET A 22 -14.64 -5.17 -15.73
CA MET A 22 -14.60 -3.71 -15.56
C MET A 22 -13.24 -3.20 -15.07
N ASN A 23 -12.72 -2.13 -15.66
CA ASN A 23 -11.49 -1.45 -15.22
C ASN A 23 -10.23 -2.35 -15.18
N ASN A 24 -10.12 -3.38 -16.02
CA ASN A 24 -8.91 -4.21 -16.05
C ASN A 24 -7.85 -3.61 -16.97
N VAL A 25 -6.59 -3.79 -16.62
CA VAL A 25 -5.42 -3.28 -17.35
C VAL A 25 -4.45 -4.43 -17.63
N ALA A 26 -4.25 -4.77 -18.90
CA ALA A 26 -3.27 -5.76 -19.38
C ALA A 26 -2.18 -5.06 -20.20
N GLU A 27 -1.05 -4.76 -19.55
CA GLU A 27 0.06 -3.95 -20.06
C GLU A 27 1.30 -4.77 -20.42
N GLY A 28 1.50 -5.92 -19.78
CA GLY A 28 2.65 -6.79 -20.06
C GLY A 28 2.55 -7.49 -21.42
N GLU A 29 3.68 -7.85 -22.02
CA GLU A 29 3.68 -8.70 -23.22
C GLU A 29 3.04 -10.05 -22.88
N SER A 30 2.09 -10.50 -23.72
CA SER A 30 1.31 -11.74 -23.55
C SER A 30 0.59 -11.83 -22.19
N SER A 31 0.31 -10.69 -21.54
CA SER A 31 -0.42 -10.63 -20.28
C SER A 31 -1.93 -10.92 -20.45
N LEU A 32 -2.56 -11.40 -19.38
CA LEU A 32 -3.99 -11.68 -19.35
C LEU A 32 -4.68 -11.13 -18.11
N CYS A 33 -5.82 -10.46 -18.30
CA CYS A 33 -6.68 -10.01 -17.20
C CYS A 33 -8.13 -10.46 -17.36
N ALA A 34 -8.81 -10.69 -16.23
CA ALA A 34 -10.26 -10.92 -16.18
C ALA A 34 -10.86 -10.54 -14.81
N GLY A 35 -12.02 -9.88 -14.80
CA GLY A 35 -12.74 -9.54 -13.56
C GLY A 35 -12.91 -8.04 -13.36
N LYS A 36 -12.57 -7.50 -12.17
CA LYS A 36 -12.73 -6.08 -11.86
C LYS A 36 -11.45 -5.45 -11.31
N ALA A 37 -11.00 -4.35 -11.92
CA ALA A 37 -9.89 -3.53 -11.42
C ALA A 37 -8.56 -4.29 -11.24
N ASN A 38 -8.28 -5.28 -12.11
CA ASN A 38 -7.03 -6.03 -12.06
C ASN A 38 -5.97 -5.42 -12.99
N THR A 39 -4.71 -5.53 -12.62
CA THR A 39 -3.56 -5.06 -13.42
C THR A 39 -2.57 -6.19 -13.66
N ALA A 40 -2.30 -6.53 -14.92
CA ALA A 40 -1.25 -7.47 -15.33
C ALA A 40 -0.21 -6.72 -16.17
N SER A 41 0.86 -6.26 -15.53
CA SER A 41 1.95 -5.50 -16.16
C SER A 41 3.22 -6.33 -16.40
N GLY A 42 3.35 -7.50 -15.75
CA GLY A 42 4.45 -8.42 -15.99
C GLY A 42 4.34 -9.15 -17.34
N THR A 43 5.48 -9.48 -17.95
CA THR A 43 5.49 -10.33 -19.17
C THR A 43 4.94 -11.72 -18.84
N ASN A 44 4.04 -12.24 -19.69
CA ASN A 44 3.31 -13.50 -19.48
C ASN A 44 2.51 -13.57 -18.16
N SER A 45 2.20 -12.43 -17.54
CA SER A 45 1.50 -12.39 -16.27
C SER A 45 -0.01 -12.57 -16.43
N VAL A 46 -0.67 -13.01 -15.35
CA VAL A 46 -2.11 -13.23 -15.27
C VAL A 46 -2.66 -12.57 -14.01
N ALA A 47 -3.63 -11.67 -14.12
CA ALA A 47 -4.32 -11.09 -12.97
C ALA A 47 -5.83 -11.32 -13.07
N ILE A 48 -6.41 -12.06 -12.11
CA ILE A 48 -7.82 -12.44 -12.15
C ILE A 48 -8.53 -12.23 -10.81
N GLY A 49 -9.82 -11.89 -10.87
CA GLY A 49 -10.63 -11.65 -9.68
C GLY A 49 -10.97 -10.17 -9.52
N LYS A 50 -10.71 -9.59 -8.35
CA LYS A 50 -10.98 -8.19 -8.06
C LYS A 50 -9.80 -7.51 -7.34
N ASP A 51 -9.28 -6.43 -7.91
CA ASP A 51 -8.15 -5.63 -7.38
C ASP A 51 -6.82 -6.42 -7.29
N SER A 52 -6.57 -7.38 -8.18
CA SER A 52 -5.32 -8.16 -8.25
C SER A 52 -4.22 -7.45 -9.04
N VAL A 53 -2.94 -7.61 -8.64
CA VAL A 53 -1.79 -7.02 -9.35
C VAL A 53 -0.74 -8.08 -9.64
N ALA A 54 -0.47 -8.31 -10.93
CA ALA A 54 0.59 -9.17 -11.43
C ALA A 54 1.63 -8.34 -12.21
N SER A 55 2.69 -7.91 -11.54
CA SER A 55 3.75 -7.04 -12.10
C SER A 55 5.03 -7.77 -12.46
N LEU A 56 5.23 -8.99 -11.96
CA LEU A 56 6.42 -9.79 -12.20
C LEU A 56 6.24 -10.74 -13.39
N PRO A 57 7.33 -11.13 -14.08
CA PRO A 57 7.28 -12.11 -15.16
C PRO A 57 6.64 -13.44 -14.73
N SER A 58 5.74 -13.96 -15.56
CA SER A 58 5.02 -15.22 -15.34
C SER A 58 4.22 -15.31 -14.03
N GLN A 59 3.98 -14.17 -13.36
CA GLN A 59 3.18 -14.11 -12.13
C GLN A 59 1.71 -14.37 -12.44
N VAL A 60 1.08 -15.24 -11.66
CA VAL A 60 -0.38 -15.37 -11.60
C VAL A 60 -0.85 -14.79 -10.28
N ALA A 61 -1.63 -13.70 -10.29
CA ALA A 61 -2.20 -13.08 -9.11
C ALA A 61 -3.72 -13.26 -9.07
N ILE A 62 -4.23 -13.60 -7.88
CA ILE A 62 -5.66 -13.79 -7.61
C ILE A 62 -6.03 -13.07 -6.31
N SER A 63 -7.07 -12.25 -6.36
CA SER A 63 -7.66 -11.61 -5.17
C SER A 63 -9.16 -11.38 -5.33
N SER A 64 -9.84 -11.11 -4.21
CA SER A 64 -11.29 -10.81 -4.16
C SER A 64 -11.59 -9.39 -3.71
N GLY A 65 -10.59 -8.54 -3.67
CA GLY A 65 -10.62 -7.17 -3.20
C GLY A 65 -9.25 -6.74 -2.70
N LYS A 66 -9.23 -5.58 -2.08
CA LYS A 66 -8.07 -4.95 -1.46
C LYS A 66 -8.48 -4.36 -0.10
N PHE A 67 -7.51 -4.09 0.75
CA PHE A 67 -7.73 -3.26 1.94
C PHE A 67 -7.75 -1.76 1.58
N LYS A 68 -6.80 -1.32 0.75
CA LYS A 68 -6.56 0.05 0.31
C LYS A 68 -6.10 0.12 -1.15
N SER A 69 -5.01 -0.57 -1.50
CA SER A 69 -4.38 -0.52 -2.82
C SER A 69 -4.49 -1.86 -3.54
N PRO A 70 -4.71 -1.90 -4.87
CA PRO A 70 -4.68 -3.16 -5.60
C PRO A 70 -3.42 -3.96 -5.29
N GLY A 71 -3.56 -5.27 -5.08
CA GLY A 71 -2.47 -6.17 -4.73
C GLY A 71 -2.01 -6.15 -3.26
N ASP A 72 -2.62 -5.37 -2.37
CA ASP A 72 -2.27 -5.39 -0.94
C ASP A 72 -2.75 -6.63 -0.17
N SER A 73 -3.66 -7.40 -0.77
CA SER A 73 -4.11 -8.69 -0.28
C SER A 73 -4.37 -9.60 -1.47
N GLN A 74 -3.44 -10.52 -1.73
CA GLN A 74 -3.54 -11.41 -2.88
C GLN A 74 -2.81 -12.74 -2.65
N THR A 75 -3.20 -13.74 -3.44
CA THR A 75 -2.45 -14.98 -3.59
C THR A 75 -1.75 -14.95 -4.94
N CYS A 76 -0.46 -15.25 -4.97
CA CYS A 76 0.30 -15.33 -6.21
C CYS A 76 0.95 -16.69 -6.43
N ILE A 77 1.19 -17.02 -7.69
CA ILE A 77 1.99 -18.16 -8.14
C ILE A 77 3.08 -17.64 -9.07
N TYR A 78 4.30 -18.07 -8.82
CA TYR A 78 5.48 -17.72 -9.59
C TYR A 78 6.20 -18.97 -10.07
N GLN A 79 6.86 -18.87 -11.22
CA GLN A 79 7.71 -19.92 -11.76
C GLN A 79 9.12 -19.38 -11.92
N LEU A 80 10.09 -20.07 -11.32
CA LEU A 80 11.50 -19.76 -11.44
C LEU A 80 12.24 -20.93 -12.08
N ARG A 81 13.35 -20.64 -12.75
CA ARG A 81 14.24 -21.67 -13.31
C ARG A 81 15.65 -21.13 -13.49
N VAL A 82 16.63 -22.03 -13.52
CA VAL A 82 18.01 -21.70 -13.91
C VAL A 82 18.75 -22.96 -14.35
N GLN A 83 19.91 -22.77 -14.97
CA GLN A 83 20.86 -23.84 -15.29
C GLN A 83 22.19 -23.51 -14.60
N THR A 84 22.80 -24.50 -13.94
CA THR A 84 24.13 -24.37 -13.35
C THR A 84 25.11 -25.30 -14.06
N THR A 85 26.30 -24.79 -14.38
CA THR A 85 27.39 -25.57 -15.01
C THR A 85 28.72 -25.52 -14.24
N SER A 86 28.78 -24.75 -13.16
CA SER A 86 29.93 -24.57 -12.28
C SER A 86 29.51 -24.77 -10.82
N SER A 87 30.48 -24.74 -9.91
CA SER A 87 30.21 -24.76 -8.45
C SER A 87 29.77 -23.40 -7.88
N SER A 88 29.31 -22.48 -8.73
CA SER A 88 28.91 -21.14 -8.29
C SER A 88 27.44 -21.14 -7.85
N ASP A 89 27.15 -20.30 -6.86
CA ASP A 89 25.78 -19.99 -6.47
C ASP A 89 25.13 -19.10 -7.52
N ILE A 90 23.92 -19.49 -7.95
CA ILE A 90 23.15 -18.75 -8.93
C ILE A 90 21.75 -18.51 -8.40
N LEU A 91 21.34 -17.24 -8.37
CA LEU A 91 19.97 -16.84 -8.07
C LEU A 91 19.05 -17.35 -9.18
N MET A 92 17.99 -18.07 -8.81
CA MET A 92 16.98 -18.51 -9.76
C MET A 92 16.18 -17.31 -10.27
N GLY A 93 15.97 -17.24 -11.59
CA GLY A 93 15.25 -16.14 -12.23
C GLY A 93 13.81 -16.49 -12.63
N LEU A 94 12.93 -15.49 -12.73
CA LEU A 94 11.51 -15.66 -13.13
C LEU A 94 11.33 -15.98 -14.63
N ASP A 95 12.32 -15.69 -15.46
CA ASP A 95 12.31 -16.04 -16.89
C ASP A 95 13.36 -17.10 -17.27
N GLY A 96 14.23 -17.49 -16.33
CA GLY A 96 15.35 -18.40 -16.54
C GLY A 96 16.72 -17.74 -16.65
N VAL A 97 16.79 -16.42 -16.63
CA VAL A 97 18.03 -15.64 -16.59
C VAL A 97 18.34 -15.24 -15.15
N ALA A 98 19.54 -15.57 -14.69
CA ALA A 98 20.02 -15.16 -13.38
C ALA A 98 20.58 -13.74 -13.46
N ASP A 99 19.74 -12.75 -13.16
CA ASP A 99 20.13 -11.35 -13.08
C ASP A 99 19.50 -10.62 -11.89
N SER A 100 20.03 -9.44 -11.58
CA SER A 100 19.63 -8.62 -10.43
C SER A 100 18.31 -7.86 -10.64
N SER A 101 17.52 -8.19 -11.65
CA SER A 101 16.22 -7.57 -11.94
C SER A 101 15.08 -8.59 -12.08
N ASN A 102 15.42 -9.88 -12.04
CA ASN A 102 14.53 -10.99 -12.37
C ASN A 102 14.32 -11.93 -11.19
N TYR A 103 13.90 -11.40 -10.05
CA TYR A 103 13.75 -12.15 -8.79
C TYR A 103 12.40 -11.85 -8.14
N LEU A 104 12.07 -12.59 -7.08
CA LEU A 104 10.86 -12.36 -6.30
C LEU A 104 11.04 -11.15 -5.39
N GLU A 105 10.79 -9.96 -5.92
CA GLU A 105 10.79 -8.73 -5.14
C GLU A 105 9.71 -8.76 -4.06
N VAL A 106 10.09 -8.45 -2.81
CA VAL A 106 9.15 -8.32 -1.69
C VAL A 106 8.98 -6.83 -1.40
N PRO A 107 7.85 -6.20 -1.76
CA PRO A 107 7.71 -4.76 -1.66
C PRO A 107 7.83 -4.23 -0.23
N PRO A 108 8.25 -2.98 -0.01
CA PRO A 108 8.28 -2.38 1.31
C PRO A 108 6.92 -2.39 2.01
N GLY A 109 6.95 -2.63 3.32
CA GLY A 109 5.77 -2.72 4.17
C GLY A 109 4.92 -3.97 3.92
N THR A 110 5.51 -5.06 3.42
CA THR A 110 4.80 -6.32 3.14
C THR A 110 5.24 -7.48 4.02
N VAL A 111 4.33 -8.43 4.21
CA VAL A 111 4.60 -9.75 4.77
C VAL A 111 3.97 -10.81 3.87
N TRP A 112 4.77 -11.79 3.48
CA TRP A 112 4.35 -12.88 2.62
C TRP A 112 4.49 -14.20 3.38
N PHE A 113 3.46 -15.03 3.36
CA PHE A 113 3.64 -16.47 3.57
C PHE A 113 4.00 -17.10 2.23
N PHE A 114 4.97 -18.00 2.19
CA PHE A 114 5.37 -18.67 0.96
C PHE A 114 5.46 -20.19 1.13
N GLU A 115 5.16 -20.89 0.04
CA GLU A 115 5.54 -22.28 -0.18
C GLU A 115 6.34 -22.41 -1.47
N VAL A 116 7.49 -23.07 -1.40
CA VAL A 116 8.33 -23.36 -2.56
C VAL A 116 8.32 -24.86 -2.81
N SER A 117 8.05 -25.27 -4.05
CA SER A 117 8.24 -26.64 -4.52
C SER A 117 9.23 -26.63 -5.67
N ALA A 118 10.36 -27.32 -5.52
CA ALA A 118 11.45 -27.29 -6.49
C ALA A 118 11.89 -28.68 -6.92
N SER A 119 12.39 -28.76 -8.15
CA SER A 119 12.99 -29.95 -8.74
C SER A 119 14.25 -29.57 -9.49
N ALA A 120 15.25 -30.44 -9.41
CA ALA A 120 16.46 -30.32 -10.18
C ALA A 120 16.84 -31.66 -10.80
N TYR A 121 17.46 -31.60 -11.97
CA TYR A 121 17.89 -32.77 -12.71
C TYR A 121 19.29 -32.52 -13.27
N ASP A 122 20.26 -33.31 -12.81
CA ASP A 122 21.60 -33.36 -13.36
C ASP A 122 21.61 -34.27 -14.59
N VAL A 123 21.72 -33.68 -15.78
CA VAL A 123 21.75 -34.47 -17.02
C VAL A 123 23.08 -35.18 -17.23
N THR A 124 24.14 -34.79 -16.52
CA THR A 124 25.47 -35.41 -16.60
C THR A 124 25.49 -36.71 -15.80
N SER A 125 25.01 -36.69 -14.56
CA SER A 125 24.99 -37.88 -13.68
C SER A 125 23.68 -38.65 -13.73
N VAL A 126 22.65 -38.14 -14.42
CA VAL A 126 21.30 -38.74 -14.49
C VAL A 126 20.72 -38.93 -13.09
N ALA A 127 20.72 -37.85 -12.30
CA ALA A 127 20.26 -37.85 -10.92
C ALA A 127 19.28 -36.70 -10.67
N ALA A 128 18.25 -36.94 -9.85
CA ALA A 128 17.26 -35.95 -9.48
C ALA A 128 17.33 -35.58 -7.99
N ALA A 129 16.93 -34.34 -7.71
CA ALA A 129 16.67 -33.87 -6.36
C ALA A 129 15.45 -32.95 -6.33
N THR A 130 14.75 -32.95 -5.20
CA THR A 130 13.56 -32.14 -4.98
C THR A 130 13.60 -31.50 -3.60
N TRP A 131 12.99 -30.33 -3.48
CA TRP A 131 12.92 -29.57 -2.24
C TRP A 131 11.51 -29.03 -2.02
N LYS A 132 11.10 -28.96 -0.75
CA LYS A 132 9.94 -28.20 -0.28
C LYS A 132 10.39 -27.22 0.79
N PHE A 133 10.07 -25.95 0.62
CA PHE A 133 10.25 -24.93 1.66
C PHE A 133 8.93 -24.31 2.05
N ARG A 134 8.78 -23.96 3.33
CA ARG A 134 7.63 -23.21 3.85
C ARG A 134 8.09 -22.22 4.89
N GLY A 135 7.64 -20.97 4.79
CA GLY A 135 8.01 -19.93 5.73
C GLY A 135 7.26 -18.63 5.47
N GLY A 136 7.61 -17.60 6.24
CA GLY A 136 7.20 -16.23 5.95
C GLY A 136 8.42 -15.36 5.69
N ILE A 137 8.24 -14.28 4.94
CA ILE A 137 9.22 -13.21 4.75
C ILE A 137 8.51 -11.87 4.94
N LYS A 138 9.20 -10.91 5.55
CA LYS A 138 8.72 -9.53 5.69
C LYS A 138 9.74 -8.56 5.13
N ASN A 139 9.24 -7.41 4.68
CA ASN A 139 10.03 -6.23 4.38
C ASN A 139 9.42 -5.05 5.16
N ASP A 140 9.93 -4.82 6.37
CA ASP A 140 9.47 -3.79 7.31
C ASP A 140 10.70 -3.08 7.89
N SER A 141 11.39 -2.30 7.02
CA SER A 141 12.74 -1.71 7.15
C SER A 141 13.95 -2.61 6.85
N GLU A 142 13.78 -3.93 6.86
CA GLU A 142 14.78 -4.90 6.39
C GLU A 142 14.08 -6.15 5.85
N PHE A 143 14.72 -6.85 4.93
CA PHE A 143 14.29 -8.17 4.48
C PHE A 143 14.63 -9.22 5.53
N ALA A 144 13.60 -9.85 6.11
CA ALA A 144 13.80 -10.87 7.13
C ALA A 144 12.79 -12.00 7.00
N PHE A 145 13.24 -13.24 7.27
CA PHE A 145 12.32 -14.35 7.45
C PHE A 145 11.51 -14.19 8.74
N VAL A 146 10.23 -14.55 8.68
CA VAL A 146 9.35 -14.65 9.85
C VAL A 146 9.61 -16.00 10.50
N GLY A 147 10.55 -15.99 11.46
CA GLY A 147 11.09 -17.23 12.03
C GLY A 147 12.03 -17.94 11.06
N THR A 148 12.32 -19.22 11.34
CA THR A 148 13.16 -20.04 10.45
C THR A 148 12.28 -20.79 9.44
N PRO A 149 12.48 -20.62 8.13
CA PRO A 149 11.78 -21.43 7.13
C PRO A 149 12.07 -22.91 7.32
N SER A 150 11.03 -23.74 7.22
CA SER A 150 11.19 -25.20 7.19
C SER A 150 11.68 -25.64 5.81
N SER A 151 12.51 -26.67 5.77
CA SER A 151 13.01 -27.29 4.55
C SER A 151 12.91 -28.82 4.63
N GLU A 152 12.48 -29.42 3.52
CA GLU A 152 12.48 -30.86 3.29
C GLU A 152 13.11 -31.12 1.91
N SER A 153 13.87 -32.22 1.77
CA SER A 153 14.45 -32.59 0.48
C SER A 153 14.48 -34.10 0.28
N TRP A 154 14.38 -34.51 -0.99
CA TRP A 154 14.50 -35.89 -1.43
C TRP A 154 15.43 -35.93 -2.63
N LYS A 155 16.48 -36.73 -2.54
CA LYS A 155 17.58 -36.76 -3.50
C LYS A 155 17.87 -38.22 -3.86
N ASP A 156 18.11 -38.49 -5.14
CA ASP A 156 18.64 -39.79 -5.56
C ASP A 156 20.01 -40.05 -4.90
N SER A 157 20.39 -41.32 -4.77
CA SER A 157 21.69 -41.71 -4.22
C SER A 157 22.88 -41.17 -5.00
N GLU A 158 22.68 -40.94 -6.31
CA GLU A 158 23.65 -40.44 -7.27
C GLU A 158 23.72 -38.90 -7.27
N TRP A 159 22.83 -38.22 -6.55
CA TRP A 159 22.84 -36.77 -6.45
C TRP A 159 24.10 -36.28 -5.74
N ASP A 160 24.74 -35.26 -6.29
CA ASP A 160 25.92 -34.67 -5.67
C ASP A 160 25.53 -33.90 -4.41
N SER A 161 26.07 -34.28 -3.25
CA SER A 161 25.77 -33.57 -2.01
C SER A 161 26.27 -32.13 -1.99
N SER A 162 27.19 -31.75 -2.89
CA SER A 162 27.62 -30.35 -3.05
C SER A 162 26.63 -29.50 -3.85
N ALA A 163 25.73 -30.11 -4.62
CA ALA A 163 24.63 -29.42 -5.27
C ALA A 163 23.44 -29.27 -4.31
N ASP A 164 22.98 -28.03 -4.11
CA ASP A 164 21.84 -27.77 -3.24
C ASP A 164 21.03 -26.55 -3.69
N LEU A 165 19.82 -26.45 -3.15
CA LEU A 165 18.96 -25.28 -3.29
C LEU A 165 18.74 -24.69 -1.89
N THR A 166 19.02 -23.41 -1.72
CA THR A 166 18.84 -22.70 -0.45
C THR A 166 17.90 -21.51 -0.61
N LEU A 167 17.39 -21.01 0.52
CA LEU A 167 16.62 -19.78 0.58
C LEU A 167 17.40 -18.71 1.33
N GLU A 168 17.38 -17.50 0.80
CA GLU A 168 17.97 -16.32 1.42
C GLU A 168 16.92 -15.20 1.46
N ALA A 169 16.93 -14.43 2.55
CA ALA A 169 16.29 -13.13 2.56
C ALA A 169 17.24 -12.16 1.85
N GLY A 170 16.70 -11.39 0.92
CA GLY A 170 17.46 -10.45 0.11
C GLY A 170 18.07 -9.30 0.91
N SER A 171 18.59 -8.31 0.20
CA SER A 171 19.11 -7.09 0.81
C SER A 171 18.68 -5.85 0.02
N GLU A 172 18.90 -4.67 0.60
CA GLU A 172 18.69 -3.40 -0.10
C GLU A 172 19.64 -3.21 -1.30
N SER A 173 20.76 -3.93 -1.33
CA SER A 173 21.76 -3.88 -2.41
C SER A 173 21.47 -4.84 -3.57
N GLN A 174 20.27 -5.42 -3.61
CA GLN A 174 19.79 -6.44 -4.57
C GLN A 174 20.41 -7.84 -4.37
N PRO A 175 19.62 -8.92 -4.53
CA PRO A 175 18.16 -8.94 -4.78
C PRO A 175 17.35 -8.49 -3.57
N SER A 176 16.28 -7.72 -3.79
CA SER A 176 15.42 -7.14 -2.74
C SER A 176 14.16 -7.99 -2.51
N GLY A 177 14.33 -9.23 -2.05
CA GLY A 177 13.19 -10.09 -1.75
C GLY A 177 13.49 -11.54 -1.40
N LEU A 178 12.62 -12.46 -1.80
CA LEU A 178 12.76 -13.89 -1.52
C LEU A 178 13.71 -14.54 -2.53
N CYS A 179 14.87 -14.99 -2.08
CA CYS A 179 15.91 -15.48 -2.97
C CYS A 179 15.99 -17.00 -2.93
N LEU A 180 15.91 -17.63 -4.10
CA LEU A 180 16.14 -19.07 -4.28
C LEU A 180 17.51 -19.22 -4.93
N VAL A 181 18.47 -19.80 -4.21
CA VAL A 181 19.86 -19.88 -4.65
C VAL A 181 20.23 -21.32 -4.97
N ALA A 182 20.51 -21.59 -6.24
CA ALA A 182 20.93 -22.90 -6.72
C ALA A 182 22.46 -22.96 -6.74
N THR A 183 23.04 -23.88 -5.99
CA THR A 183 24.47 -24.19 -6.00
C THR A 183 24.72 -25.35 -6.94
N GLY A 184 25.48 -25.11 -8.01
CA GLY A 184 25.87 -26.14 -8.97
C GLY A 184 27.11 -26.93 -8.55
N VAL A 185 27.64 -27.71 -9.49
CA VAL A 185 28.91 -28.45 -9.34
C VAL A 185 29.71 -28.31 -10.63
N GLU A 186 31.01 -28.09 -10.48
CA GLU A 186 31.92 -27.98 -11.63
C GLU A 186 31.86 -29.23 -12.52
N GLY A 187 31.63 -29.03 -13.81
CA GLY A 187 31.55 -30.12 -14.79
C GLY A 187 30.21 -30.87 -14.84
N LYS A 188 29.23 -30.51 -14.00
CA LYS A 188 27.85 -31.03 -14.08
C LYS A 188 26.95 -30.05 -14.82
N ASN A 189 25.89 -30.55 -15.44
CA ASN A 189 24.90 -29.71 -16.09
C ASN A 189 23.54 -29.96 -15.41
N ILE A 190 23.13 -29.03 -14.57
CA ILE A 190 21.96 -29.20 -13.70
C ILE A 190 20.89 -28.17 -14.08
N TYR A 191 19.70 -28.64 -14.37
CA TYR A 191 18.52 -27.80 -14.63
C TYR A 191 17.66 -27.75 -13.39
N TRP A 192 17.31 -26.53 -12.97
CA TRP A 192 16.55 -26.26 -11.75
C TRP A 192 15.25 -25.57 -12.10
N THR A 193 14.16 -25.95 -11.43
CA THR A 193 12.87 -25.30 -11.56
C THR A 193 12.15 -25.25 -10.23
N ALA A 194 11.47 -24.14 -9.94
CA ALA A 194 10.74 -23.95 -8.70
C ALA A 194 9.42 -23.23 -8.94
N THR A 195 8.36 -23.71 -8.32
CA THR A 195 7.09 -23.00 -8.20
C THR A 195 7.01 -22.40 -6.81
N VAL A 196 6.71 -21.10 -6.72
CA VAL A 196 6.50 -20.40 -5.46
C VAL A 196 5.06 -19.94 -5.39
N THR A 197 4.35 -20.35 -4.34
CA THR A 197 3.01 -19.84 -4.03
C THR A 197 3.12 -18.90 -2.84
N THR A 198 2.53 -17.71 -2.94
CA THR A 198 2.55 -16.71 -1.87
C THR A 198 1.14 -16.32 -1.44
N THR A 199 0.99 -16.00 -0.16
CA THR A 199 -0.13 -15.21 0.35
C THR A 199 0.46 -13.88 0.81
N GLU A 200 0.12 -12.82 0.10
CA GLU A 200 0.75 -11.51 0.20
C GLU A 200 -0.16 -10.57 0.96
N LEU A 201 0.39 -9.92 1.98
CA LEU A 201 -0.28 -8.88 2.74
C LEU A 201 0.63 -7.65 2.79
N LYS A 202 0.09 -6.48 2.44
CA LYS A 202 0.72 -5.19 2.69
C LYS A 202 0.04 -4.52 3.89
N PRO A 203 0.51 -4.78 5.13
CA PRO A 203 -0.12 -4.22 6.32
C PRO A 203 -0.03 -2.69 6.44
N LYS A 204 0.88 -2.02 5.69
CA LYS A 204 1.06 -0.56 5.79
C LYS A 204 0.51 0.18 4.55
N PRO A 205 -0.59 0.94 4.71
CA PRO A 205 -1.02 1.95 3.76
C PRO A 205 0.11 2.95 3.43
N PRO A 206 0.59 3.11 2.18
CA PRO A 206 1.33 4.32 1.82
C PRO A 206 0.32 5.48 1.77
N LEU A 207 0.37 6.45 2.69
CA LEU A 207 -0.50 7.62 2.61
C LEU A 207 -0.18 8.40 1.31
N THR A 208 -1.18 8.56 0.46
CA THR A 208 -1.02 8.90 -0.97
C THR A 208 -0.94 10.42 -1.23
N SER A 209 -0.55 11.23 -0.25
CA SER A 209 -0.63 12.70 -0.38
C SER A 209 0.41 13.42 0.45
N ASP A 210 1.66 12.98 0.38
CA ASP A 210 2.65 13.33 1.37
C ASP A 210 3.86 14.02 0.77
N MET A 211 4.27 15.11 1.42
CA MET A 211 5.51 15.81 1.10
C MET A 211 6.66 15.16 1.86
N PHE A 212 7.62 14.60 1.12
CA PHE A 212 8.70 13.79 1.68
C PHE A 212 9.80 14.64 2.31
N VAL A 213 10.16 14.30 3.55
CA VAL A 213 11.43 14.69 4.16
C VAL A 213 12.15 13.42 4.60
N ASP A 214 13.29 13.14 3.96
CA ASP A 214 14.19 12.05 4.34
C ASP A 214 15.30 12.60 5.23
N VAL A 215 15.37 12.12 6.48
CA VAL A 215 16.49 12.39 7.38
C VAL A 215 17.17 11.05 7.67
N THR A 216 18.29 10.82 7.00
CA THR A 216 19.09 9.60 7.11
C THR A 216 19.83 9.52 8.44
N ALA A 217 19.22 8.96 9.49
CA ALA A 217 19.93 8.57 10.71
C ALA A 217 19.20 7.44 11.48
N ASP A 218 19.94 6.39 11.86
CA ASP A 218 19.51 5.22 12.67
C ASP A 218 19.20 5.54 14.17
N ALA A 219 18.79 6.76 14.49
CA ALA A 219 18.48 7.15 15.86
C ALA A 219 16.97 7.13 16.12
N GLN A 220 16.56 7.07 17.39
CA GLN A 220 15.16 7.32 17.79
C GLN A 220 14.87 8.82 17.69
N ILE A 221 13.67 9.22 17.26
CA ILE A 221 13.24 10.61 17.46
C ILE A 221 13.01 10.84 18.96
N THR A 222 13.70 11.83 19.52
CA THR A 222 13.58 12.29 20.91
C THR A 222 12.97 13.69 21.00
N SER A 223 13.04 14.46 19.91
CA SER A 223 12.33 15.74 19.75
C SER A 223 11.90 15.96 18.31
N LEU A 224 10.72 16.54 18.14
CA LEU A 224 10.13 16.93 16.86
C LEU A 224 9.56 18.35 17.01
N GLU A 225 10.11 19.30 16.26
CA GLU A 225 9.68 20.70 16.26
C GLU A 225 9.37 21.15 14.84
N VAL A 226 8.31 21.94 14.68
CA VAL A 226 7.92 22.54 13.40
C VAL A 226 7.86 24.04 13.55
N SER A 227 8.42 24.76 12.58
CA SER A 227 8.15 26.18 12.41
C SER A 227 7.70 26.49 10.99
N ILE A 228 6.87 27.52 10.86
CA ILE A 228 6.30 27.99 9.60
C ILE A 228 6.75 29.43 9.43
N ASP A 229 7.45 29.75 8.35
CA ASP A 229 8.04 31.08 8.09
C ASP A 229 8.79 31.68 9.30
N GLY A 230 9.42 30.82 10.10
CA GLY A 230 10.19 31.19 11.28
C GLY A 230 9.37 31.33 12.58
N SER A 231 8.05 31.16 12.57
CA SER A 231 7.25 31.04 13.80
C SER A 231 7.12 29.59 14.24
N SER A 232 7.49 29.31 15.49
CA SER A 232 7.36 27.97 16.08
C SER A 232 5.88 27.60 16.26
N GLU A 233 5.53 26.40 15.82
CA GLU A 233 4.19 25.84 15.95
C GLU A 233 4.17 24.68 16.95
N SER A 234 3.07 24.56 17.70
CA SER A 234 2.89 23.49 18.68
C SER A 234 2.21 22.28 18.05
N LEU A 235 2.80 21.10 18.21
CA LEU A 235 2.18 19.84 17.81
C LEU A 235 0.98 19.51 18.71
N PHE A 236 -0.06 19.00 18.08
CA PHE A 236 -1.19 18.38 18.74
C PHE A 236 -1.43 16.96 18.20
N PRO A 237 -1.49 15.93 19.07
CA PRO A 237 -1.18 15.99 20.50
C PRO A 237 0.28 16.40 20.75
N ALA A 238 0.63 16.69 22.00
CA ALA A 238 2.03 16.93 22.36
C ALA A 238 2.88 15.73 21.91
N PHE A 239 4.10 15.99 21.43
CA PHE A 239 4.94 14.96 20.84
C PHE A 239 5.18 13.79 21.80
N ASP A 240 4.91 12.58 21.31
CA ASP A 240 5.13 11.30 21.97
C ASP A 240 5.63 10.29 20.95
N THR A 241 6.66 9.53 21.28
CA THR A 241 7.29 8.58 20.35
C THR A 241 6.32 7.51 19.84
N ASP A 242 5.25 7.23 20.58
CA ASP A 242 4.26 6.21 20.25
C ASP A 242 3.13 6.73 19.33
N ILE A 243 3.09 8.03 19.03
CA ILE A 243 2.05 8.67 18.20
C ILE A 243 2.62 9.00 16.82
N GLN A 244 1.95 8.50 15.77
CA GLN A 244 2.38 8.67 14.37
C GLN A 244 1.70 9.85 13.65
N ASP A 245 0.53 10.29 14.12
CA ASP A 245 -0.23 11.38 13.51
C ASP A 245 -0.22 12.63 14.40
N TYR A 246 0.10 13.77 13.80
CA TYR A 246 0.11 15.08 14.44
C TYR A 246 -0.58 16.13 13.59
N CYS A 247 -0.91 17.24 14.24
CA CYS A 247 -1.32 18.46 13.56
C CYS A 247 -0.72 19.71 14.21
N ILE A 248 -0.63 20.78 13.43
CA ILE A 248 -0.30 22.13 13.87
C ILE A 248 -1.40 23.07 13.39
N HIS A 249 -1.69 24.12 14.15
CA HIS A 249 -2.66 25.14 13.76
C HIS A 249 -1.89 26.37 13.32
N SER A 250 -1.94 26.71 12.04
CA SER A 250 -1.13 27.80 11.48
C SER A 250 -1.91 28.57 10.41
N PHE A 251 -1.54 29.83 10.20
CA PHE A 251 -2.07 30.67 9.12
C PHE A 251 -1.39 30.38 7.77
N ALA A 252 -0.65 29.27 7.69
CA ALA A 252 0.17 28.92 6.56
C ALA A 252 -0.65 28.75 5.28
N ASN A 253 -0.16 29.32 4.19
CA ASN A 253 -0.68 29.14 2.85
C ASN A 253 0.30 28.30 2.01
N GLY A 254 -0.13 27.82 0.84
CA GLY A 254 0.66 26.93 -0.02
C GLY A 254 1.96 27.52 -0.61
N THR A 255 2.37 28.70 -0.16
CA THR A 255 3.62 29.39 -0.52
C THR A 255 4.60 29.49 0.64
N ASP A 256 4.16 29.19 1.86
CA ASP A 256 4.92 29.45 3.07
C ASP A 256 5.94 28.33 3.28
N SER A 257 7.07 28.68 3.87
CA SER A 257 8.14 27.74 4.14
C SER A 257 7.91 27.03 5.47
N TYR A 258 8.19 25.73 5.52
CA TYR A 258 8.31 25.03 6.80
C TYR A 258 9.77 24.75 7.11
N THR A 259 10.06 24.71 8.40
CA THR A 259 11.31 24.24 8.97
C THR A 259 10.98 23.13 9.96
N LEU A 260 11.46 21.93 9.66
CA LEU A 260 11.30 20.75 10.50
C LEU A 260 12.61 20.48 11.23
N THR A 261 12.58 20.45 12.57
CA THR A 261 13.74 20.14 13.38
C THR A 261 13.51 18.81 14.12
N ILE A 262 14.34 17.82 13.81
CA ILE A 262 14.29 16.47 14.39
C ILE A 262 15.60 16.25 15.14
N ASN A 263 15.54 16.01 16.45
CA ASN A 263 16.73 15.82 17.30
C ASN A 263 17.78 16.94 17.13
N GLY A 264 17.33 18.17 16.85
CA GLY A 264 18.20 19.33 16.59
C GLY A 264 18.73 19.45 15.15
N ASN A 265 18.44 18.51 14.25
CA ASN A 265 18.75 18.60 12.82
C ASN A 265 17.58 19.21 12.05
N THR A 266 17.87 20.18 11.21
CA THR A 266 16.84 20.99 10.57
C THR A 266 16.77 20.72 9.06
N THR A 267 15.55 20.51 8.55
CA THR A 267 15.22 20.47 7.13
C THR A 267 14.20 21.55 6.81
N THR A 268 14.24 22.10 5.59
CA THR A 268 13.30 23.13 5.14
C THR A 268 12.61 22.71 3.85
N GLY A 269 11.39 23.20 3.64
CA GLY A 269 10.63 22.98 2.42
C GLY A 269 9.50 24.00 2.28
N THR A 270 8.61 23.78 1.31
CA THR A 270 7.41 24.61 1.08
C THR A 270 6.18 23.82 1.50
N ILE A 271 5.19 24.48 2.09
CA ILE A 271 3.96 23.84 2.54
C ILE A 271 3.02 23.61 1.36
N ASP A 272 2.41 22.43 1.29
CA ASP A 272 1.20 22.18 0.50
C ASP A 272 0.04 21.99 1.47
N VAL A 273 -0.83 23.00 1.58
CA VAL A 273 -1.95 23.03 2.54
C VAL A 273 -2.97 21.90 2.35
N ASN A 274 -2.89 21.17 1.24
CA ASN A 274 -3.76 20.02 0.97
C ASN A 274 -3.08 18.66 1.28
N LYS A 275 -1.86 18.68 1.81
CA LYS A 275 -1.04 17.49 2.06
C LYS A 275 -0.49 17.47 3.47
N ALA A 276 -0.27 16.27 4.00
CA ALA A 276 0.49 16.14 5.24
C ALA A 276 1.98 16.28 4.92
N LEU A 277 2.72 16.88 5.85
CA LEU A 277 4.16 16.76 5.89
C LEU A 277 4.49 15.35 6.39
N HIS A 278 5.18 14.57 5.56
CA HIS A 278 5.58 13.22 5.88
C HIS A 278 7.05 13.19 6.24
N VAL A 279 7.30 12.73 7.46
CA VAL A 279 8.60 12.74 8.09
C VAL A 279 9.09 11.32 8.24
N MET A 280 10.19 11.02 7.55
CA MET A 280 10.93 9.77 7.70
C MET A 280 12.20 10.02 8.51
N TYR A 281 12.40 9.23 9.56
CA TYR A 281 13.63 9.23 10.36
C TYR A 281 14.05 7.80 10.66
N GLY A 282 15.02 7.28 9.90
CA GLY A 282 15.33 5.86 9.88
C GLY A 282 14.09 5.02 9.50
N ALA A 283 13.70 4.06 10.35
CA ALA A 283 12.51 3.22 10.16
C ALA A 283 11.20 3.85 10.69
N GLN A 284 11.25 5.02 11.32
CA GLN A 284 10.08 5.68 11.93
C GLN A 284 9.40 6.61 10.94
N GLU A 285 8.06 6.64 11.00
CA GLU A 285 7.19 7.38 10.11
C GLU A 285 6.22 8.25 10.92
N TYR A 286 6.19 9.54 10.61
CA TYR A 286 5.30 10.51 11.25
C TYR A 286 4.62 11.40 10.20
N PHE A 287 3.38 11.80 10.47
CA PHE A 287 2.59 12.68 9.60
C PHE A 287 2.16 13.93 10.36
N ILE A 288 2.42 15.11 9.78
CA ILE A 288 2.07 16.39 10.39
C ILE A 288 1.16 17.16 9.44
N ARG A 289 -0.09 17.39 9.87
CA ARG A 289 -1.07 18.18 9.10
C ARG A 289 -1.06 19.64 9.53
N VAL A 290 -1.10 20.54 8.57
CA VAL A 290 -1.32 21.97 8.83
C VAL A 290 -2.82 22.25 8.80
N LEU A 291 -3.35 22.77 9.90
CA LEU A 291 -4.77 23.08 10.08
C LEU A 291 -5.00 24.59 10.17
N PRO A 292 -6.17 25.08 9.74
CA PRO A 292 -6.59 26.44 10.00
C PRO A 292 -6.62 26.75 11.50
N THR A 293 -6.24 27.95 11.89
CA THR A 293 -6.16 28.37 13.31
C THR A 293 -7.53 28.50 13.99
N ASP A 294 -8.59 28.63 13.19
CA ASP A 294 -9.99 28.68 13.59
C ASP A 294 -10.67 27.29 13.59
N LEU A 295 -9.95 26.22 13.21
CA LEU A 295 -10.46 24.86 13.42
C LEU A 295 -10.33 24.50 14.91
N LEU A 296 -11.45 24.54 15.63
CA LEU A 296 -11.47 24.20 17.07
C LEU A 296 -11.04 22.75 17.34
N ILE A 297 -10.10 22.57 18.28
CA ILE A 297 -9.73 21.25 18.79
C ILE A 297 -10.90 20.72 19.65
N PRO A 298 -11.49 19.56 19.31
CA PRO A 298 -12.61 19.03 20.06
C PRO A 298 -12.17 18.62 21.47
N THR A 299 -12.92 19.06 22.49
CA THR A 299 -12.76 18.52 23.85
C THR A 299 -13.57 17.24 23.95
N LEU A 300 -12.94 16.12 24.30
CA LEU A 300 -13.63 14.84 24.43
C LEU A 300 -14.60 14.86 25.62
N VAL A 301 -15.90 15.04 25.35
CA VAL A 301 -16.93 15.02 26.40
C VAL A 301 -17.47 13.61 26.62
N THR A 302 -17.61 12.78 25.58
CA THR A 302 -18.01 11.36 25.66
C THR A 302 -17.69 10.64 24.34
N LYS A 303 -17.15 9.41 24.39
CA LYS A 303 -16.94 8.54 23.22
C LYS A 303 -18.30 8.03 22.72
N THR A 304 -18.72 8.44 21.52
CA THR A 304 -19.98 7.95 20.95
C THR A 304 -19.80 6.49 20.55
N SER A 305 -20.61 5.59 21.11
CA SER A 305 -20.47 4.13 20.96
C SER A 305 -21.11 3.56 19.68
N GLY A 306 -21.50 4.41 18.74
CA GLY A 306 -22.39 4.02 17.64
C GLY A 306 -21.78 3.91 16.24
N TYR A 307 -20.58 4.45 15.99
CA TYR A 307 -20.17 4.72 14.62
C TYR A 307 -18.65 4.50 14.44
N VAL A 308 -18.30 3.60 13.53
CA VAL A 308 -16.95 3.19 13.05
C VAL A 308 -15.84 3.16 14.13
N PRO A 309 -15.35 1.99 14.57
CA PRO A 309 -14.28 1.93 15.57
C PRO A 309 -13.08 2.78 15.18
N GLY A 310 -12.68 3.73 16.03
CA GLY A 310 -11.43 4.51 15.87
C GLY A 310 -11.56 5.98 15.49
N TYR A 311 -12.76 6.47 15.13
CA TYR A 311 -12.94 7.88 14.71
C TYR A 311 -14.04 8.63 15.49
N TYR A 312 -13.86 9.94 15.68
CA TYR A 312 -14.85 10.87 16.26
C TYR A 312 -15.35 11.86 15.20
N LEU A 313 -16.66 12.08 15.15
CA LEU A 313 -17.29 13.07 14.26
C LEU A 313 -17.77 14.26 15.07
N CYS A 314 -17.39 15.47 14.66
CA CYS A 314 -17.78 16.70 15.35
C CYS A 314 -18.29 17.74 14.36
N SER A 315 -19.44 18.34 14.70
CA SER A 315 -19.84 19.64 14.17
C SER A 315 -19.31 20.70 15.14
N LEU A 316 -18.45 21.58 14.66
CA LEU A 316 -17.82 22.65 15.42
C LEU A 316 -18.42 23.97 14.93
N HIS A 317 -19.20 24.62 15.79
CA HIS A 317 -19.82 25.91 15.48
C HIS A 317 -19.03 27.02 16.16
N GLU A 318 -18.52 27.96 15.37
CA GLU A 318 -17.93 29.18 15.91
C GLU A 318 -18.98 30.28 16.01
N ALA A 319 -18.90 31.10 17.06
CA ALA A 319 -19.83 32.21 17.24
C ALA A 319 -19.72 33.27 16.11
N THR A 320 -18.56 33.38 15.47
CA THR A 320 -18.24 34.34 14.41
C THR A 320 -17.16 33.78 13.49
N GLY A 321 -17.49 33.20 12.34
CA GLY A 321 -16.47 32.67 11.41
C GLY A 321 -16.88 31.50 10.54
N GLY A 322 -18.08 30.96 10.72
CA GLY A 322 -18.53 29.79 9.98
C GLY A 322 -18.68 28.57 10.87
N SER A 323 -18.92 27.42 10.24
CA SER A 323 -19.01 26.14 10.94
C SER A 323 -18.12 25.11 10.26
N TYR A 324 -17.41 24.36 11.08
CA TYR A 324 -16.61 23.24 10.66
C TYR A 324 -17.35 21.93 10.87
N PHE A 325 -17.18 21.00 9.95
CA PHE A 325 -17.52 19.62 10.18
C PHE A 325 -16.26 18.79 9.96
N ALA A 326 -15.87 18.00 10.96
CA ALA A 326 -14.59 17.31 10.96
C ALA A 326 -14.69 15.89 11.52
N ALA A 327 -13.80 15.04 11.05
CA ALA A 327 -13.57 13.69 11.53
C ALA A 327 -12.17 13.60 12.14
N PHE A 328 -12.05 12.97 13.30
CA PHE A 328 -10.84 12.87 14.11
C PHE A 328 -10.50 11.41 14.38
N ASN A 329 -9.23 11.05 14.46
CA ASN A 329 -8.80 9.72 14.90
C ASN A 329 -8.92 9.56 16.43
N GLU A 330 -8.54 8.40 16.97
CA GLU A 330 -8.64 8.09 18.39
C GLU A 330 -7.81 9.01 19.31
N ASN A 331 -6.79 9.66 18.74
CA ASN A 331 -5.91 10.64 19.39
C ASN A 331 -6.39 12.10 19.20
N LEU A 332 -7.61 12.30 18.71
CA LEU A 332 -8.22 13.61 18.42
C LEU A 332 -7.49 14.42 17.34
N VAL A 333 -6.71 13.77 16.48
CA VAL A 333 -6.09 14.42 15.32
C VAL A 333 -7.10 14.45 14.17
N PRO A 334 -7.43 15.62 13.60
CA PRO A 334 -8.36 15.68 12.48
C PRO A 334 -7.74 15.04 11.25
N VAL A 335 -8.47 14.10 10.71
CA VAL A 335 -8.11 13.34 9.49
C VAL A 335 -8.88 13.85 8.27
N TRP A 336 -9.95 14.62 8.48
CA TRP A 336 -10.68 15.36 7.44
C TRP A 336 -11.52 16.48 8.08
N TYR A 337 -11.69 17.59 7.38
CA TYR A 337 -12.62 18.65 7.75
C TYR A 337 -13.19 19.37 6.52
N THR A 338 -14.31 20.06 6.70
CA THR A 338 -14.86 21.04 5.76
C THR A 338 -15.31 22.27 6.54
N HIS A 339 -15.23 23.44 5.92
CA HIS A 339 -15.61 24.73 6.48
C HIS A 339 -16.76 25.36 5.68
N ASP A 340 -17.67 26.04 6.37
CA ASP A 340 -18.71 26.87 5.74
C ASP A 340 -18.82 28.22 6.47
N ASP A 341 -18.34 29.27 5.83
CA ASP A 341 -18.30 30.66 6.32
C ASP A 341 -19.68 31.24 6.72
N ARG A 342 -20.78 30.61 6.31
CA ARG A 342 -22.15 31.15 6.48
C ARG A 342 -22.88 30.67 7.74
N ASN A 343 -22.16 30.09 8.71
CA ASN A 343 -22.74 29.56 9.96
C ASN A 343 -23.87 28.54 9.71
N SER A 344 -23.74 27.74 8.65
CA SER A 344 -24.77 26.76 8.30
C SER A 344 -24.78 25.59 9.27
N THR A 345 -25.97 25.07 9.56
CA THR A 345 -26.10 23.80 10.27
C THR A 345 -25.73 22.65 9.34
N PHE A 346 -24.82 21.78 9.78
CA PHE A 346 -24.54 20.50 9.14
C PHE A 346 -25.54 19.46 9.62
N ALA A 347 -26.18 18.76 8.70
CA ALA A 347 -27.03 17.62 9.01
C ALA A 347 -26.37 16.33 8.49
N LEU A 348 -26.21 15.35 9.39
CA LEU A 348 -25.88 13.99 9.03
C LEU A 348 -27.12 13.33 8.44
N LEU A 349 -27.10 13.00 7.15
CA LEU A 349 -28.28 12.47 6.45
C LEU A 349 -28.42 10.95 6.57
N CYS A 350 -27.32 10.21 6.48
CA CYS A 350 -27.32 8.77 6.67
C CYS A 350 -25.91 8.25 7.01
N THR A 351 -25.88 7.12 7.71
CA THR A 351 -24.67 6.32 7.93
C THR A 351 -24.87 4.94 7.31
N VAL A 352 -23.97 4.58 6.41
CA VAL A 352 -23.75 3.20 5.96
C VAL A 352 -22.41 2.76 6.53
N PRO A 353 -22.13 1.46 6.76
CA PRO A 353 -20.80 1.02 7.17
C PRO A 353 -19.75 1.65 6.25
N ASN A 354 -18.80 2.36 6.86
CA ASN A 354 -17.72 3.07 6.17
C ASN A 354 -18.15 4.25 5.28
N LYS A 355 -19.37 4.80 5.37
CA LYS A 355 -19.81 5.95 4.55
C LYS A 355 -20.68 6.93 5.34
N LEU A 356 -20.35 8.20 5.23
CA LEU A 356 -21.01 9.35 5.85
C LEU A 356 -21.57 10.25 4.75
N VAL A 357 -22.85 10.62 4.81
CA VAL A 357 -23.41 11.63 3.90
C VAL A 357 -23.83 12.86 4.68
N LEU A 358 -23.23 14.00 4.35
CA LEU A 358 -23.47 15.29 5.00
C LEU A 358 -24.21 16.23 4.06
N HIS A 359 -25.09 17.04 4.63
CA HIS A 359 -25.78 18.12 3.93
C HIS A 359 -25.52 19.44 4.65
N THR A 360 -25.06 20.43 3.90
CA THR A 360 -24.99 21.81 4.38
C THR A 360 -26.31 22.51 4.06
N GLY A 361 -27.02 22.96 5.09
CA GLY A 361 -28.39 23.49 4.96
C GLY A 361 -28.55 24.71 4.05
N SER A 362 -27.46 25.31 3.54
CA SER A 362 -27.47 26.55 2.76
C SER A 362 -26.87 26.47 1.35
N LEU A 363 -26.29 25.33 0.91
CA LEU A 363 -25.62 25.24 -0.40
C LEU A 363 -26.19 24.23 -1.38
N SER A 364 -27.16 23.39 -1.00
CA SER A 364 -27.52 22.21 -1.81
C SER A 364 -26.32 21.25 -2.05
N THR A 365 -25.20 21.48 -1.37
CA THR A 365 -23.98 20.68 -1.46
C THR A 365 -24.10 19.52 -0.51
N ARG A 366 -23.85 18.32 -1.03
CA ARG A 366 -23.75 17.09 -0.23
C ARG A 366 -22.34 16.56 -0.31
N TYR A 367 -21.80 16.18 0.85
CA TYR A 367 -20.51 15.51 0.97
C TYR A 367 -20.77 14.03 1.24
N ALA A 368 -20.19 13.16 0.41
CA ALA A 368 -20.08 11.74 0.75
C ALA A 368 -18.65 11.48 1.20
N VAL A 369 -18.47 11.04 2.44
CA VAL A 369 -17.18 10.72 3.04
C VAL A 369 -17.14 9.23 3.33
N GLU A 370 -16.31 8.49 2.61
CA GLU A 370 -16.07 7.07 2.87
C GLU A 370 -15.00 6.95 3.98
N LEU A 371 -15.39 6.43 5.15
CA LEU A 371 -14.57 6.22 6.35
C LEU A 371 -14.01 4.79 6.34
N GLY A 372 -12.76 4.59 5.96
CA GLY A 372 -12.04 3.32 6.13
C GLY A 372 -11.51 3.15 7.55
N MET A 373 -10.95 1.97 7.88
CA MET A 373 -10.28 1.76 9.16
C MET A 373 -9.09 2.69 9.39
N ASN A 374 -8.48 3.25 8.32
CA ASN A 374 -7.30 4.12 8.35
C ASN A 374 -7.27 5.21 7.24
N GLU A 375 -8.38 5.46 6.53
CA GLU A 375 -8.43 6.42 5.40
C GLU A 375 -9.77 7.12 5.27
N MET A 376 -9.78 8.30 4.65
CA MET A 376 -11.00 8.98 4.23
C MET A 376 -10.96 9.41 2.77
N THR A 377 -12.02 9.09 2.03
CA THR A 377 -12.25 9.62 0.67
C THR A 377 -13.49 10.51 0.70
N ALA A 378 -13.32 11.81 0.47
CA ALA A 378 -14.43 12.76 0.38
C ALA A 378 -14.71 13.10 -1.09
N THR A 379 -15.98 12.96 -1.51
CA THR A 379 -16.43 13.43 -2.83
C THR A 379 -17.43 14.57 -2.66
N ASN A 380 -17.12 15.72 -3.26
CA ASN A 380 -18.00 16.88 -3.30
C ASN A 380 -19.02 16.69 -4.42
N TYR A 381 -20.32 16.76 -4.11
CA TYR A 381 -21.37 16.79 -5.12
C TYR A 381 -22.12 18.12 -5.07
N THR A 382 -22.03 18.88 -6.16
CA THR A 382 -22.91 20.03 -6.42
C THR A 382 -24.02 19.56 -7.35
N MET A 383 -25.24 19.46 -6.83
CA MET A 383 -26.41 19.15 -7.66
C MET A 383 -26.88 20.43 -8.36
N GLN A 384 -26.71 20.54 -9.68
CA GLN A 384 -27.61 21.33 -10.52
C GLN A 384 -28.63 20.36 -11.14
N ASN A 385 -29.92 20.62 -10.93
CA ASN A 385 -31.00 19.89 -11.58
C ASN A 385 -31.52 20.75 -12.74
N GLU A 386 -31.21 20.40 -13.99
CA GLU A 386 -31.63 21.19 -15.16
C GLU A 386 -33.10 20.99 -15.58
N GLU A 387 -33.87 20.07 -14.98
CA GLU A 387 -35.22 19.78 -15.50
C GLU A 387 -36.40 19.83 -14.51
N THR A 388 -36.26 19.68 -13.18
CA THR A 388 -37.48 19.48 -12.36
C THR A 388 -37.57 20.10 -10.96
N ASN A 389 -36.57 20.83 -10.45
CA ASN A 389 -36.65 21.50 -9.13
C ASN A 389 -37.18 20.61 -7.96
N SER A 390 -37.01 19.29 -8.06
CA SER A 390 -37.30 18.32 -7.00
C SER A 390 -36.14 17.32 -6.88
N ASN A 391 -36.01 16.71 -5.69
CA ASN A 391 -34.82 16.02 -5.20
C ASN A 391 -34.21 14.98 -6.18
N PRO A 392 -32.86 14.84 -6.23
CA PRO A 392 -32.23 13.69 -6.86
C PRO A 392 -32.57 12.39 -6.12
N ILE A 393 -32.80 11.35 -6.90
CA ILE A 393 -33.14 10.00 -6.48
C ILE A 393 -31.87 9.33 -5.93
N TRP A 394 -31.68 9.43 -4.63
CA TRP A 394 -31.09 8.37 -3.81
C TRP A 394 -32.12 8.06 -2.72
N GLU A 395 -33.05 7.15 -3.03
CA GLU A 395 -33.87 6.53 -1.99
C GLU A 395 -32.99 5.54 -1.22
N CYS A 396 -32.59 5.92 -0.02
CA CYS A 396 -32.15 4.98 1.00
C CYS A 396 -33.40 4.21 1.45
N HIS A 397 -33.64 3.03 0.87
CA HIS A 397 -34.60 2.09 1.44
C HIS A 397 -33.92 1.35 2.60
N GLU A 398 -34.28 1.73 3.83
CA GLU A 398 -34.12 0.87 5.00
C GLU A 398 -34.92 -0.42 4.80
N SER A 399 -34.35 -1.56 5.15
CA SER A 399 -35.12 -2.73 5.58
C SER A 399 -35.29 -2.70 7.09
#